data_AF-A0A1Y3AQF2-F1
#
_entry.id   AF-A0A1Y3AQF2-F1
#
_cell.length_a   1.000
_cell.length_b   1.000
_cell.length_c   1.000
_cell.angle_alpha   90.00
_cell.angle_beta   90.00
_cell.angle_gamma   90.00
#
_symmetry.space_group_name_H-M   'P 1'
#
loop_
_entity.id
_entity.type
_entity.pdbx_description
1 polymer ?
#
loop_
_entity_poly.entity_id
_entity_poly.type
_entity_poly.pdbx_seq_one_letter_code
_entity_poly.pdbx_strand_id
1 'polypeptide(L)'
;MDDPTSSMIVERSENIFSRLFGRIYFISIFYLSYFIHLLQTPFRRNNDRIVDPIRPPKAIIDGLMENFEDGRLINADESVEETFIRLIKSKQYETAMRLAKKFDLEMDLIYKNMWENNEKSFQLIDECLSKITDQSWIMNQCIDCIPKQLHILRHLLQYGCHLINTSETENNVFIKTLSIHLNRLDLYEKILKSKYDNNDYIDHFDPDFFRQFRQQNPFQMAIEHAHRADIEALSVLFAQEYRTLAPHFFVILSNLPETLPPSNYKDLIELAISTLSSNDLFSNPNNDSDDFEKNFYTNDIHLMKFRTNQTIDEKYLNIWFEFRAENILDLTMLVDNSLELLRIGIDNHNLSSLENLFAELDLYSLFVYDSLPTTTTTTTIIMFEKFRQLSIDEKMNLLFNGKNGIILIRSLFEKFFEKITDYCRHKRLNVSRKELLRNFFLNIIRLDFGQCLKIFETYTMVNRTTEEIRRLKIIDDPCDLIELALDCIRSYDNVNDLDVAFKVMECLPERDQAHLLNVDDDDEWLERFNRINDEADEMAFHLSMVEFLCENNTPITVKELIEISSTSDVKQLSFVEKVINNFCKQHINNITDEWKEFFVNLKD
;
A
#
# COMPACT_ATOMS: atom_id res chain seq x y z
N MET A 1 -60.14 -7.42 1.71
CA MET A 1 -59.00 -7.01 0.88
C MET A 1 -58.41 -8.28 0.35
N ASP A 2 -58.54 -8.44 -0.96
CA ASP A 2 -58.17 -9.62 -1.73
C ASP A 2 -56.68 -9.93 -1.57
N ASP A 3 -56.36 -11.18 -1.24
CA ASP A 3 -54.99 -11.67 -1.17
C ASP A 3 -54.67 -12.47 -2.45
N PRO A 4 -53.81 -11.96 -3.35
CA PRO A 4 -53.72 -12.38 -4.75
C PRO A 4 -52.57 -13.38 -5.00
N THR A 5 -52.46 -14.45 -4.21
CA THR A 5 -51.28 -15.34 -4.26
C THR A 5 -51.56 -16.82 -4.55
N SER A 6 -52.84 -17.23 -4.75
CA SER A 6 -53.16 -18.62 -5.12
C SER A 6 -53.44 -18.86 -6.61
N SER A 7 -53.59 -17.81 -7.45
CA SER A 7 -53.88 -17.98 -8.89
C SER A 7 -52.64 -18.01 -9.79
N MET A 8 -51.49 -17.47 -9.35
CA MET A 8 -50.28 -17.39 -10.18
C MET A 8 -49.43 -18.67 -10.21
N ILE A 9 -49.71 -19.65 -9.34
CA ILE A 9 -48.91 -20.89 -9.27
C ILE A 9 -49.44 -21.97 -10.22
N VAL A 10 -50.73 -21.94 -10.59
CA VAL A 10 -51.33 -22.91 -11.54
C VAL A 10 -51.02 -22.56 -13.00
N GLU A 11 -51.05 -21.28 -13.38
CA GLU A 11 -50.78 -20.85 -14.77
C GLU A 11 -49.32 -21.02 -15.22
N ARG A 12 -48.36 -21.08 -14.29
CA ARG A 12 -46.94 -21.27 -14.64
C ARG A 12 -46.57 -22.73 -14.93
N SER A 13 -47.38 -23.70 -14.51
CA SER A 13 -47.10 -25.12 -14.75
C SER A 13 -47.66 -25.64 -16.09
N GLU A 14 -48.82 -25.15 -16.54
CA GLU A 14 -49.44 -25.55 -17.83
C GLU A 14 -48.68 -25.01 -19.06
N ASN A 15 -48.01 -23.85 -18.92
CA ASN A 15 -47.26 -23.23 -20.01
C ASN A 15 -45.89 -23.86 -20.28
N ILE A 16 -45.35 -24.63 -19.32
CA ILE A 16 -44.07 -25.34 -19.46
C ILE A 16 -44.29 -26.69 -20.16
N PHE A 17 -45.36 -27.41 -19.83
CA PHE A 17 -45.69 -28.70 -20.47
C PHE A 17 -46.15 -28.55 -21.94
N SER A 18 -46.93 -27.51 -22.28
CA SER A 18 -47.37 -27.30 -23.68
C SER A 18 -46.21 -26.90 -24.62
N ARG A 19 -45.23 -26.13 -24.12
CA ARG A 19 -44.04 -25.72 -24.88
C ARG A 19 -43.00 -26.84 -25.04
N LEU A 20 -42.90 -27.76 -24.07
CA LEU A 20 -42.04 -28.95 -24.21
C LEU A 20 -42.61 -29.95 -25.21
N PHE A 21 -43.92 -30.23 -25.18
CA PHE A 21 -44.58 -31.12 -26.13
C PHE A 21 -44.56 -30.56 -27.57
N GLY A 22 -44.75 -29.25 -27.75
CA GLY A 22 -44.64 -28.61 -29.06
C GLY A 22 -43.25 -28.73 -29.68
N ARG A 23 -42.17 -28.62 -28.88
CA ARG A 23 -40.79 -28.73 -29.38
C ARG A 23 -40.35 -30.17 -29.64
N ILE A 24 -40.78 -31.13 -28.82
CA ILE A 24 -40.48 -32.56 -29.05
C ILE A 24 -41.26 -33.09 -30.26
N TYR A 25 -42.53 -32.70 -30.44
CA TYR A 25 -43.35 -33.11 -31.59
C TYR A 25 -42.84 -32.54 -32.92
N PHE A 26 -42.33 -31.31 -32.94
CA PHE A 26 -41.75 -30.69 -34.14
C PHE A 26 -40.41 -31.32 -34.55
N ILE A 27 -39.55 -31.64 -33.58
CA ILE A 27 -38.28 -32.33 -33.84
C ILE A 27 -38.55 -33.76 -34.34
N SER A 28 -39.52 -34.47 -33.77
CA SER A 28 -39.89 -35.83 -34.18
C SER A 28 -40.41 -35.89 -35.63
N ILE A 29 -41.26 -34.95 -36.04
CA ILE A 29 -41.83 -34.91 -37.40
C ILE A 29 -40.79 -34.49 -38.44
N PHE A 30 -39.87 -33.58 -38.09
CA PHE A 30 -38.82 -33.13 -39.00
C PHE A 30 -37.81 -34.24 -39.30
N TYR A 31 -37.44 -35.03 -38.28
CA TYR A 31 -36.56 -36.20 -38.49
C TYR A 31 -37.30 -37.36 -39.17
N LEU A 32 -38.59 -37.58 -38.91
CA LEU A 32 -39.38 -38.63 -39.57
C LEU A 32 -39.65 -38.30 -41.05
N SER A 33 -39.88 -37.03 -41.41
CA SER A 33 -40.04 -36.63 -42.82
C SER A 33 -38.73 -36.73 -43.59
N TYR A 34 -37.59 -36.38 -42.97
CA TYR A 34 -36.25 -36.58 -43.54
C TYR A 34 -35.94 -38.08 -43.76
N PHE A 35 -36.32 -38.94 -42.81
CA PHE A 35 -36.12 -40.39 -42.90
C PHE A 35 -37.03 -41.05 -43.96
N ILE A 36 -38.28 -40.59 -44.12
CA ILE A 36 -39.20 -41.04 -45.18
C ILE A 36 -38.71 -40.55 -46.55
N HIS A 37 -38.13 -39.35 -46.63
CA HIS A 37 -37.52 -38.84 -47.86
C HIS A 37 -36.27 -39.64 -48.29
N LEU A 38 -35.56 -40.22 -47.32
CA LEU A 38 -34.41 -41.13 -47.53
C LEU A 38 -34.83 -42.56 -47.93
N LEU A 39 -36.06 -42.99 -47.60
CA LEU A 39 -36.57 -44.33 -47.91
C LEU A 39 -37.39 -44.41 -49.20
N GLN A 40 -37.82 -43.28 -49.78
CA GLN A 40 -38.67 -43.24 -50.99
C GLN A 40 -37.90 -43.04 -52.31
N THR A 41 -36.57 -42.90 -52.30
CA THR A 41 -35.77 -42.86 -53.53
C THR A 41 -35.22 -44.25 -53.85
N PRO A 42 -35.64 -44.88 -54.96
CA PRO A 42 -35.18 -46.21 -55.31
C PRO A 42 -33.72 -46.15 -55.77
N PHE A 43 -32.82 -46.81 -55.03
CA PHE A 43 -31.54 -47.25 -55.56
C PHE A 43 -31.79 -48.29 -56.66
N ARG A 44 -31.96 -47.82 -57.89
CA ARG A 44 -31.88 -48.65 -59.10
C ARG A 44 -31.06 -47.93 -60.16
N ARG A 45 -29.90 -48.55 -60.44
CA ARG A 45 -28.98 -48.29 -61.55
C ARG A 45 -29.71 -47.78 -62.80
N ASN A 46 -29.21 -46.68 -63.36
CA ASN A 46 -29.00 -46.58 -64.80
C ASN A 46 -27.75 -45.73 -65.05
N ASN A 47 -26.86 -46.34 -65.84
CA ASN A 47 -25.70 -45.71 -66.46
C ASN A 47 -26.16 -44.48 -67.25
N ASP A 48 -25.45 -43.36 -67.11
CA ASP A 48 -24.68 -42.80 -68.22
C ASP A 48 -23.95 -41.52 -67.78
N ARG A 49 -22.70 -41.43 -68.26
CA ARG A 49 -21.72 -40.33 -68.11
C ARG A 49 -20.93 -40.33 -66.80
N ILE A 50 -20.20 -41.42 -66.61
CA ILE A 50 -18.88 -41.41 -65.98
C ILE A 50 -18.00 -40.44 -66.77
N VAL A 51 -17.65 -39.30 -66.18
CA VAL A 51 -16.37 -38.65 -66.50
C VAL A 51 -15.39 -39.31 -65.56
N ASP A 52 -14.59 -40.23 -66.09
CA ASP A 52 -13.59 -40.95 -65.32
C ASP A 52 -12.71 -39.96 -64.56
N PRO A 53 -12.39 -40.18 -63.27
CA PRO A 53 -11.23 -39.54 -62.69
C PRO A 53 -10.04 -39.94 -63.56
N ILE A 54 -9.34 -38.97 -64.14
CA ILE A 54 -8.21 -39.21 -65.04
C ILE A 54 -7.18 -40.04 -64.29
N ARG A 55 -7.21 -41.37 -64.47
CA ARG A 55 -6.16 -42.28 -64.03
C ARG A 55 -4.92 -41.96 -64.86
N PRO A 56 -3.74 -41.77 -64.26
CA PRO A 56 -2.53 -41.70 -65.04
C PRO A 56 -2.35 -43.01 -65.82
N PRO A 57 -2.05 -42.95 -67.13
CA PRO A 57 -1.74 -44.13 -67.94
C PRO A 57 -0.68 -45.02 -67.27
N LYS A 58 -0.78 -46.34 -67.44
CA LYS A 58 0.16 -47.33 -66.90
C LYS A 58 1.64 -46.99 -67.19
N ALA A 59 1.92 -46.39 -68.35
CA ALA A 59 3.24 -45.90 -68.73
C ALA A 59 3.78 -44.73 -67.87
N ILE A 60 2.90 -43.91 -67.29
CA ILE A 60 3.26 -42.81 -66.37
C ILE A 60 3.53 -43.36 -64.97
N ILE A 61 2.78 -44.38 -64.54
CA ILE A 61 3.02 -45.13 -63.30
C ILE A 61 4.37 -45.84 -63.39
N ASP A 62 4.66 -46.53 -64.50
CA ASP A 62 5.95 -47.21 -64.73
C ASP A 62 7.12 -46.20 -64.81
N GLY A 63 6.94 -45.04 -65.45
CA GLY A 63 7.94 -43.96 -65.47
C GLY A 63 8.08 -43.15 -64.16
N LEU A 64 7.17 -43.31 -63.21
CA LEU A 64 7.29 -42.85 -61.81
C LEU A 64 7.96 -43.91 -60.93
N MET A 65 7.84 -45.18 -61.30
CA MET A 65 8.44 -46.31 -60.61
C MET A 65 9.91 -46.52 -61.02
N GLU A 66 10.34 -46.09 -62.20
CA GLU A 66 11.73 -46.22 -62.69
C GLU A 66 12.71 -45.15 -62.17
N ASN A 67 12.22 -43.97 -61.74
CA ASN A 67 13.06 -42.79 -61.46
C ASN A 67 13.15 -42.39 -59.98
N PHE A 68 12.65 -43.21 -59.05
CA PHE A 68 12.71 -42.93 -57.62
C PHE A 68 13.33 -44.14 -56.91
N GLU A 69 14.52 -43.95 -56.33
CA GLU A 69 15.33 -45.01 -55.72
C GLU A 69 14.70 -45.64 -54.46
N ASP A 70 13.61 -45.07 -53.94
CA ASP A 70 12.88 -45.60 -52.79
C ASP A 70 11.47 -46.05 -53.20
N GLY A 71 11.14 -47.31 -52.89
CA GLY A 71 10.05 -48.07 -53.51
C GLY A 71 8.62 -47.52 -53.40
N ARG A 72 7.74 -48.07 -54.27
CA ARG A 72 6.27 -47.90 -54.37
C ARG A 72 5.73 -46.58 -53.77
N LEU A 73 5.94 -45.49 -54.48
CA LEU A 73 5.40 -44.17 -54.11
C LEU A 73 3.86 -44.08 -54.21
N ILE A 74 3.22 -44.83 -55.11
CA ILE A 74 1.77 -44.77 -55.34
C ILE A 74 1.17 -46.14 -55.04
N ASN A 75 0.26 -46.20 -54.05
CA ASN A 75 -0.57 -47.39 -53.84
C ASN A 75 -1.53 -47.52 -55.03
N ALA A 76 -1.73 -48.75 -55.53
CA ALA A 76 -2.54 -48.98 -56.74
C ALA A 76 -4.01 -48.51 -56.64
N ASP A 77 -4.47 -48.26 -55.40
CA ASP A 77 -5.82 -47.84 -55.05
C ASP A 77 -5.93 -46.36 -54.62
N GLU A 78 -4.81 -45.61 -54.53
CA GLU A 78 -4.77 -44.20 -54.11
C GLU A 78 -4.62 -43.26 -55.30
N SER A 79 -5.32 -42.11 -55.27
CA SER A 79 -5.14 -41.04 -56.25
C SER A 79 -3.78 -40.32 -56.04
N VAL A 80 -3.33 -39.57 -57.05
CA VAL A 80 -2.08 -38.78 -56.95
C VAL A 80 -2.21 -37.72 -55.85
N GLU A 81 -3.40 -37.15 -55.64
CA GLU A 81 -3.70 -36.19 -54.57
C GLU A 81 -3.68 -36.85 -53.19
N GLU A 82 -4.23 -38.06 -53.05
CA GLU A 82 -4.19 -38.82 -51.79
C GLU A 82 -2.76 -39.22 -51.43
N THR A 83 -1.97 -39.63 -52.42
CA THR A 83 -0.54 -39.90 -52.25
C THR A 83 0.23 -38.64 -51.85
N PHE A 84 -0.09 -37.50 -52.45
CA PHE A 84 0.51 -36.20 -52.12
C PHE A 84 0.22 -35.79 -50.67
N ILE A 85 -1.04 -35.88 -50.24
CA ILE A 85 -1.45 -35.59 -48.86
C ILE A 85 -0.77 -36.55 -47.88
N ARG A 86 -0.66 -37.84 -48.23
CA ARG A 86 0.04 -38.85 -47.42
C ARG A 86 1.53 -38.51 -47.26
N LEU A 87 2.20 -38.12 -48.35
CA LEU A 87 3.63 -37.73 -48.33
C LEU A 87 3.86 -36.50 -47.46
N ILE A 88 2.99 -35.49 -47.56
CA ILE A 88 3.02 -34.29 -46.71
C ILE A 88 2.84 -34.67 -45.24
N LYS A 89 1.84 -35.50 -44.91
CA LYS A 89 1.63 -35.99 -43.53
C LYS A 89 2.81 -36.80 -42.99
N SER A 90 3.52 -37.52 -43.86
CA SER A 90 4.72 -38.28 -43.51
C SER A 90 6.01 -37.45 -43.44
N LYS A 91 5.93 -36.12 -43.60
CA LYS A 91 7.07 -35.17 -43.61
C LYS A 91 8.11 -35.42 -44.71
N GLN A 92 7.75 -36.16 -45.76
CA GLN A 92 8.63 -36.39 -46.91
C GLN A 92 8.46 -35.26 -47.93
N TYR A 93 8.91 -34.07 -47.54
CA TYR A 93 8.67 -32.86 -48.33
C TYR A 93 9.39 -32.87 -49.69
N GLU A 94 10.60 -33.46 -49.79
CA GLU A 94 11.35 -33.50 -51.06
C GLU A 94 10.67 -34.36 -52.12
N THR A 95 10.15 -35.53 -51.74
CA THR A 95 9.41 -36.41 -52.65
C THR A 95 8.05 -35.82 -53.00
N ALA A 96 7.37 -35.18 -52.04
CA ALA A 96 6.15 -34.42 -52.29
C ALA A 96 6.38 -33.26 -53.26
N MET A 97 7.48 -32.51 -53.14
CA MET A 97 7.84 -31.42 -54.05
C MET A 97 8.13 -31.92 -55.47
N ARG A 98 8.81 -33.06 -55.61
CA ARG A 98 9.05 -33.69 -56.93
C ARG A 98 7.74 -34.17 -57.56
N LEU A 99 6.82 -34.71 -56.76
CA LEU A 99 5.49 -35.11 -57.21
C LEU A 99 4.66 -33.89 -57.66
N ALA A 100 4.63 -32.82 -56.87
CA ALA A 100 3.88 -31.62 -57.20
C ALA A 100 4.43 -30.89 -58.44
N LYS A 101 5.75 -30.81 -58.64
CA LYS A 101 6.34 -30.28 -59.88
C LYS A 101 6.00 -31.12 -61.11
N LYS A 102 5.81 -32.43 -60.96
CA LYS A 102 5.50 -33.36 -62.06
C LYS A 102 4.02 -33.37 -62.42
N PHE A 103 3.14 -33.05 -61.46
CA PHE A 103 1.68 -33.09 -61.61
C PHE A 103 0.98 -31.73 -61.50
N ASP A 104 1.76 -30.64 -61.47
CA ASP A 104 1.28 -29.25 -61.35
C ASP A 104 0.33 -29.03 -60.14
N LEU A 105 0.69 -29.63 -59.00
CA LEU A 105 -0.07 -29.51 -57.75
C LEU A 105 0.36 -28.27 -56.95
N GLU A 106 -0.58 -27.70 -56.19
CA GLU A 106 -0.36 -26.51 -55.38
C GLU A 106 0.70 -26.77 -54.28
N MET A 107 1.83 -26.06 -54.38
CA MET A 107 2.97 -26.21 -53.47
C MET A 107 2.72 -25.58 -52.10
N ASP A 108 1.72 -24.68 -51.98
CA ASP A 108 1.37 -24.01 -50.73
C ASP A 108 1.05 -25.03 -49.64
N LEU A 109 0.40 -26.16 -49.96
CA LEU A 109 0.07 -27.20 -48.99
C LEU A 109 1.33 -27.83 -48.36
N ILE A 110 2.41 -27.96 -49.12
CA ILE A 110 3.71 -28.46 -48.63
C ILE A 110 4.32 -27.44 -47.67
N TYR A 111 4.40 -26.17 -48.08
CA TYR A 111 5.03 -25.12 -47.27
C TYR A 111 4.22 -24.78 -46.02
N LYS A 112 2.89 -24.77 -46.09
CA LYS A 112 2.00 -24.62 -44.93
C LYS A 112 2.21 -25.75 -43.92
N ASN A 113 2.31 -26.99 -44.39
CA ASN A 113 2.60 -28.13 -43.51
C ASN A 113 4.02 -28.10 -42.92
N MET A 114 5.00 -27.65 -43.71
CA MET A 114 6.38 -27.46 -43.26
C MET A 114 6.48 -26.36 -42.19
N TRP A 115 5.68 -25.29 -42.31
CA TRP A 115 5.58 -24.21 -41.33
C TRP A 115 4.96 -24.66 -39.99
N GLU A 116 3.88 -25.44 -40.05
CA GLU A 116 3.19 -25.92 -38.85
C GLU A 116 4.03 -26.90 -38.03
N ASN A 117 4.72 -27.82 -38.72
CA ASN A 117 5.39 -28.97 -38.09
C ASN A 117 6.84 -28.75 -37.70
N ASN A 118 7.46 -27.62 -38.10
CA ASN A 118 8.83 -27.28 -37.75
C ASN A 118 8.91 -26.17 -36.71
N GLU A 119 10.04 -26.14 -35.99
CA GLU A 119 10.38 -25.01 -35.14
C GLU A 119 10.67 -23.78 -36.01
N LYS A 120 10.15 -22.64 -35.56
CA LYS A 120 10.21 -21.39 -36.30
C LYS A 120 11.64 -20.90 -36.20
N SER A 121 12.27 -20.65 -37.34
CA SER A 121 13.66 -20.20 -37.48
C SER A 121 13.75 -19.12 -38.55
N PHE A 122 14.84 -18.33 -38.55
CA PHE A 122 15.09 -17.34 -39.62
C PHE A 122 15.00 -17.96 -41.02
N GLN A 123 15.63 -19.13 -41.20
CA GLN A 123 15.63 -19.86 -42.46
C GLN A 123 14.21 -20.31 -42.85
N LEU A 124 13.42 -20.81 -41.90
CA LEU A 124 12.05 -21.24 -42.19
C LEU A 124 11.17 -20.06 -42.61
N ILE A 125 11.33 -18.90 -41.96
CA ILE A 125 10.60 -17.67 -42.31
C ILE A 125 10.94 -17.26 -43.75
N ASP A 126 12.22 -17.13 -44.07
CA ASP A 126 12.67 -16.62 -45.36
C ASP A 126 12.39 -17.62 -46.50
N GLU A 127 12.55 -18.93 -46.26
CA GLU A 127 12.43 -19.95 -47.31
C GLU A 127 11.02 -20.52 -47.51
N CYS A 128 10.19 -20.56 -46.47
CA CYS A 128 8.83 -21.09 -46.57
C CYS A 128 7.83 -19.99 -46.89
N LEU A 129 7.86 -18.85 -46.19
CA LEU A 129 6.87 -17.80 -46.41
C LEU A 129 7.02 -17.12 -47.78
N SER A 130 8.26 -16.99 -48.29
CA SER A 130 8.49 -16.40 -49.62
C SER A 130 7.97 -17.25 -50.78
N LYS A 131 7.70 -18.54 -50.56
CA LYS A 131 7.30 -19.51 -51.59
C LYS A 131 5.81 -19.83 -51.57
N ILE A 132 5.07 -19.28 -50.60
CA ILE A 132 3.62 -19.45 -50.47
C ILE A 132 2.92 -18.35 -51.30
N THR A 133 1.91 -18.75 -52.06
CA THR A 133 1.14 -17.81 -52.91
C THR A 133 -0.01 -17.14 -52.15
N ASP A 134 -0.57 -17.81 -51.15
CA ASP A 134 -1.66 -17.31 -50.30
C ASP A 134 -1.21 -16.18 -49.34
N GLN A 135 -1.31 -14.95 -49.83
CA GLN A 135 -0.96 -13.73 -49.08
C GLN A 135 -1.77 -13.56 -47.79
N SER A 136 -3.05 -13.95 -47.78
CA SER A 136 -3.92 -13.81 -46.62
C SER A 136 -3.49 -14.72 -45.47
N TRP A 137 -3.07 -15.94 -45.80
CA TRP A 137 -2.53 -16.87 -44.83
C TRP A 137 -1.20 -16.40 -44.27
N ILE A 138 -0.28 -15.89 -45.12
CA ILE A 138 1.01 -15.35 -44.65
C ILE A 138 0.79 -14.18 -43.69
N MET A 139 -0.11 -13.24 -44.04
CA MET A 139 -0.48 -12.13 -43.17
C MET A 139 -0.99 -12.62 -41.80
N ASN A 140 -1.90 -13.59 -41.78
CA ASN A 140 -2.39 -14.15 -40.52
C ASN A 140 -1.26 -14.84 -39.72
N GLN A 141 -0.34 -15.54 -40.37
CA GLN A 141 0.81 -16.13 -39.67
C GLN A 141 1.73 -15.08 -39.06
N CYS A 142 1.99 -13.96 -39.74
CA CYS A 142 2.79 -12.87 -39.20
C CYS A 142 2.17 -12.26 -37.93
N ILE A 143 0.84 -12.24 -37.82
CA ILE A 143 0.14 -11.71 -36.65
C ILE A 143 -0.02 -12.77 -35.55
N ASP A 144 -0.49 -13.98 -35.88
CA ASP A 144 -0.91 -14.98 -34.90
C ASP A 144 0.24 -15.82 -34.36
N CYS A 145 1.26 -16.09 -35.17
CA CYS A 145 2.35 -16.97 -34.76
C CYS A 145 3.31 -16.26 -33.80
N ILE A 146 3.60 -16.90 -32.67
CA ILE A 146 4.56 -16.41 -31.67
C ILE A 146 5.68 -17.45 -31.51
N PRO A 147 6.85 -17.24 -32.14
CA PRO A 147 8.03 -18.07 -31.93
C PRO A 147 8.54 -18.05 -30.48
N LYS A 148 9.30 -19.09 -30.10
CA LYS A 148 9.88 -19.22 -28.74
C LYS A 148 10.96 -18.17 -28.44
N GLN A 149 11.63 -17.67 -29.48
CA GLN A 149 12.77 -16.75 -29.34
C GLN A 149 12.37 -15.34 -29.80
N LEU A 150 12.71 -14.34 -28.98
CA LEU A 150 12.39 -12.92 -29.21
C LEU A 150 12.86 -12.44 -30.59
N HIS A 151 14.08 -12.78 -30.98
CA HIS A 151 14.66 -12.33 -32.24
C HIS A 151 13.99 -12.96 -33.47
N ILE A 152 13.48 -14.19 -33.36
CA ILE A 152 12.72 -14.86 -34.44
C ILE A 152 11.35 -14.21 -34.58
N LEU A 153 10.69 -13.90 -33.45
CA LEU A 153 9.44 -13.16 -33.46
C LEU A 153 9.60 -11.78 -34.09
N ARG A 154 10.67 -11.05 -33.74
CA ARG A 154 10.98 -9.76 -34.37
C ARG A 154 11.19 -9.89 -35.87
N HIS A 155 11.94 -10.90 -36.31
CA HIS A 155 12.14 -11.17 -37.73
C HIS A 155 10.83 -11.48 -38.46
N LEU A 156 9.94 -12.27 -37.84
CA LEU A 156 8.62 -12.59 -38.40
C LEU A 156 7.75 -11.34 -38.56
N LEU A 157 7.71 -10.45 -37.56
CA LEU A 157 6.95 -9.21 -37.64
C LEU A 157 7.56 -8.24 -38.67
N GLN A 158 8.89 -8.17 -38.76
CA GLN A 158 9.60 -7.38 -39.77
C GLN A 158 9.36 -7.91 -41.20
N TYR A 159 9.29 -9.23 -41.36
CA TYR A 159 8.87 -9.86 -42.60
C TYR A 159 7.44 -9.41 -42.99
N GLY A 160 6.52 -9.37 -42.02
CA GLY A 160 5.20 -8.77 -42.18
C GLY A 160 5.24 -7.32 -42.68
N CYS A 161 6.17 -6.50 -42.17
CA CYS A 161 6.36 -5.12 -42.65
C CYS A 161 6.91 -5.06 -44.07
N HIS A 162 7.80 -5.98 -44.43
CA HIS A 162 8.30 -6.08 -45.80
C HIS A 162 7.17 -6.40 -46.78
N LEU A 163 6.25 -7.32 -46.40
CA LEU A 163 5.08 -7.64 -47.22
C LEU A 163 4.25 -6.39 -47.51
N ILE A 164 3.95 -5.57 -46.48
CA ILE A 164 3.19 -4.31 -46.64
C ILE A 164 3.82 -3.40 -47.70
N ASN A 165 5.14 -3.27 -47.71
CA ASN A 165 5.84 -2.41 -48.67
C ASN A 165 5.84 -2.96 -50.10
N THR A 166 5.71 -4.28 -50.26
CA THR A 166 5.71 -4.96 -51.57
C THR A 166 4.30 -5.20 -52.14
N SER A 167 3.28 -5.26 -51.29
CA SER A 167 1.89 -5.51 -51.66
C SER A 167 1.11 -4.19 -51.77
N GLU A 168 0.41 -3.94 -52.88
CA GLU A 168 -0.53 -2.82 -53.03
C GLU A 168 -1.82 -2.99 -52.18
N THR A 169 -1.85 -3.92 -51.22
CA THR A 169 -3.05 -4.28 -50.48
C THR A 169 -3.38 -3.27 -49.38
N GLU A 170 -4.53 -2.60 -49.51
CA GLU A 170 -5.12 -1.68 -48.53
C GLU A 170 -5.71 -2.39 -47.30
N ASN A 171 -5.06 -3.43 -46.75
CA ASN A 171 -5.57 -4.11 -45.56
C ASN A 171 -5.21 -3.31 -44.28
N ASN A 172 -5.95 -2.23 -44.05
CA ASN A 172 -5.75 -1.31 -42.93
C ASN A 172 -5.76 -2.01 -41.55
N VAL A 173 -6.50 -3.11 -41.41
CA VAL A 173 -6.57 -3.87 -40.15
C VAL A 173 -5.27 -4.63 -39.89
N PHE A 174 -4.72 -5.28 -40.92
CA PHE A 174 -3.43 -5.97 -40.83
C PHE A 174 -2.31 -5.00 -40.47
N ILE A 175 -2.22 -3.87 -41.17
CA ILE A 175 -1.19 -2.84 -40.96
C ILE A 175 -1.28 -2.30 -39.52
N LYS A 176 -2.49 -1.95 -39.05
CA LYS A 176 -2.70 -1.45 -37.69
C LYS A 176 -2.31 -2.50 -36.63
N THR A 177 -2.73 -3.74 -36.81
CA THR A 177 -2.46 -4.83 -35.85
C THR A 177 -0.97 -5.17 -35.78
N LEU A 178 -0.30 -5.25 -36.93
CA LEU A 178 1.13 -5.49 -37.00
C LEU A 178 1.93 -4.38 -36.31
N SER A 179 1.57 -3.12 -36.57
CA SER A 179 2.18 -1.96 -35.91
C SER A 179 2.02 -2.01 -34.38
N ILE A 180 0.83 -2.37 -33.89
CA ILE A 180 0.58 -2.57 -32.45
C ILE A 180 1.47 -3.69 -31.90
N HIS A 181 1.54 -4.84 -32.57
CA HIS A 181 2.36 -5.97 -32.10
C HIS A 181 3.86 -5.67 -32.08
N LEU A 182 4.37 -4.90 -33.05
CA LEU A 182 5.76 -4.43 -33.05
C LEU A 182 6.02 -3.47 -31.89
N ASN A 183 5.16 -2.47 -31.70
CA ASN A 183 5.29 -1.54 -30.57
C ASN A 183 5.22 -2.28 -29.22
N ARG A 184 4.34 -3.28 -29.11
CA ARG A 184 4.24 -4.14 -27.91
C ARG A 184 5.47 -5.01 -27.71
N LEU A 185 6.07 -5.55 -28.77
CA LEU A 185 7.31 -6.32 -28.68
C LEU A 185 8.46 -5.43 -28.22
N ASP A 186 8.59 -4.24 -28.78
CA ASP A 186 9.63 -3.28 -28.41
C ASP A 186 9.46 -2.80 -26.96
N LEU A 187 8.21 -2.60 -26.53
CA LEU A 187 7.89 -2.28 -25.14
C LEU A 187 8.26 -3.43 -24.20
N TYR A 188 7.86 -4.66 -24.52
CA TYR A 188 8.19 -5.83 -23.69
C TYR A 188 9.71 -6.05 -23.63
N GLU A 189 10.43 -5.89 -24.74
CA GLU A 189 11.88 -5.97 -24.75
C GLU A 189 12.52 -4.91 -23.84
N LYS A 190 12.02 -3.67 -23.84
CA LYS A 190 12.49 -2.61 -22.93
C LYS A 190 12.24 -2.96 -21.47
N ILE A 191 11.10 -3.59 -21.16
CA ILE A 191 10.81 -4.09 -19.80
C ILE A 191 11.77 -5.22 -19.42
N LEU A 192 12.09 -6.14 -20.32
CA LEU A 192 13.07 -7.20 -20.03
C LEU A 192 14.46 -6.60 -19.79
N LYS A 193 14.88 -5.61 -20.59
CA LYS A 193 16.15 -4.91 -20.42
C LYS A 193 16.24 -4.06 -19.15
N SER A 194 15.13 -3.58 -18.60
CA SER A 194 15.16 -2.86 -17.33
C SER A 194 15.31 -3.80 -16.13
N LYS A 195 14.96 -5.09 -16.28
CA LYS A 195 15.00 -6.10 -15.22
C LYS A 195 16.23 -7.00 -15.25
N TYR A 196 16.75 -7.27 -16.43
CA TYR A 196 17.83 -8.22 -16.65
C TYR A 196 18.99 -7.53 -17.37
N ASP A 197 20.21 -8.00 -17.08
CA ASP A 197 21.41 -7.50 -17.74
C ASP A 197 21.30 -7.66 -19.26
N ASN A 198 21.97 -6.77 -20.00
CA ASN A 198 21.89 -6.65 -21.46
C ASN A 198 22.21 -7.94 -22.24
N ASN A 199 22.84 -8.94 -21.61
CA ASN A 199 23.17 -10.21 -22.26
C ASN A 199 22.16 -11.32 -21.99
N ASP A 200 21.37 -11.24 -20.90
CA ASP A 200 20.54 -12.35 -20.41
C ASP A 200 19.04 -12.12 -20.65
N TYR A 201 18.62 -10.87 -20.96
CA TYR A 201 17.20 -10.52 -21.12
C TYR A 201 16.48 -11.33 -22.22
N ILE A 202 17.21 -11.83 -23.23
CA ILE A 202 16.65 -12.57 -24.35
C ILE A 202 16.11 -13.93 -23.90
N ASP A 203 16.80 -14.56 -22.93
CA ASP A 203 16.43 -15.89 -22.41
C ASP A 203 15.20 -15.82 -21.49
N HIS A 204 14.82 -14.62 -21.06
CA HIS A 204 13.65 -14.36 -20.20
C HIS A 204 12.39 -14.00 -21.01
N PHE A 205 12.44 -14.07 -22.34
CA PHE A 205 11.27 -13.87 -23.18
C PHE A 205 10.28 -15.03 -23.01
N ASP A 206 9.06 -14.72 -22.58
CA ASP A 206 7.97 -15.68 -22.46
C ASP A 206 6.93 -15.47 -23.59
N PRO A 207 6.81 -16.42 -24.54
CA PRO A 207 5.84 -16.36 -25.63
C PRO A 207 4.38 -16.35 -25.18
N ASP A 208 4.05 -17.07 -24.11
CA ASP A 208 2.68 -17.21 -23.61
C ASP A 208 2.26 -15.94 -22.85
N PHE A 209 3.19 -15.36 -22.08
CA PHE A 209 3.01 -14.02 -21.52
C PHE A 209 2.83 -12.97 -22.63
N PHE A 210 3.71 -12.96 -23.63
CA PHE A 210 3.65 -11.98 -24.73
C PHE A 210 2.33 -12.07 -25.52
N ARG A 211 1.78 -13.28 -25.67
CA ARG A 211 0.49 -13.51 -26.33
C ARG A 211 -0.64 -12.72 -25.68
N GLN A 212 -0.67 -12.68 -24.34
CA GLN A 212 -1.66 -11.94 -23.57
C GLN A 212 -1.31 -10.44 -23.55
N PHE A 213 -0.05 -10.12 -23.25
CA PHE A 213 0.47 -8.76 -23.17
C PHE A 213 0.19 -7.92 -24.43
N ARG A 214 0.39 -8.48 -25.62
CA ARG A 214 0.19 -7.75 -26.89
C ARG A 214 -1.27 -7.42 -27.21
N GLN A 215 -2.23 -8.06 -26.51
CA GLN A 215 -3.66 -7.84 -26.69
C GLN A 215 -4.22 -6.79 -25.72
N GLN A 216 -3.49 -6.43 -24.68
CA GLN A 216 -3.92 -5.48 -23.67
C GLN A 216 -3.67 -4.03 -24.11
N ASN A 217 -4.55 -3.12 -23.68
CA ASN A 217 -4.29 -1.69 -23.79
C ASN A 217 -3.24 -1.26 -22.74
N PRO A 218 -2.54 -0.12 -22.94
CA PRO A 218 -1.47 0.30 -22.02
C PRO A 218 -1.95 0.49 -20.58
N PHE A 219 -3.18 0.96 -20.38
CA PHE A 219 -3.74 1.21 -19.06
C PHE A 219 -3.96 -0.08 -18.28
N GLN A 220 -4.55 -1.11 -18.91
CA GLN A 220 -4.70 -2.45 -18.33
C GLN A 220 -3.34 -3.04 -17.95
N MET A 221 -2.35 -2.94 -18.85
CA MET A 221 -0.99 -3.41 -18.58
C MET A 221 -0.41 -2.73 -17.34
N ALA A 222 -0.54 -1.40 -17.25
CA ALA A 222 -0.04 -0.64 -16.11
C ALA A 222 -0.75 -1.01 -14.79
N ILE A 223 -2.07 -1.21 -14.79
CA ILE A 223 -2.80 -1.65 -13.60
C ILE A 223 -2.34 -3.04 -13.15
N GLU A 224 -2.22 -4.00 -14.08
CA GLU A 224 -1.76 -5.36 -13.75
C GLU A 224 -0.32 -5.40 -13.22
N HIS A 225 0.57 -4.54 -13.74
CA HIS A 225 1.93 -4.41 -13.22
C HIS A 225 1.96 -3.68 -11.85
N ALA A 226 1.08 -2.70 -11.63
CA ALA A 226 0.93 -2.04 -10.34
C ALA A 226 0.50 -3.03 -9.25
N HIS A 227 -0.50 -3.87 -9.51
CA HIS A 227 -0.94 -4.90 -8.55
C HIS A 227 0.16 -5.91 -8.19
N ARG A 228 1.12 -6.15 -9.10
CA ARG A 228 2.28 -7.03 -8.86
C ARG A 228 3.49 -6.31 -8.23
N ALA A 229 3.36 -5.02 -7.91
CA ALA A 229 4.46 -4.16 -7.43
C ALA A 229 5.68 -4.14 -8.37
N ASP A 230 5.44 -4.21 -9.68
CA ASP A 230 6.48 -4.30 -10.71
C ASP A 230 6.93 -2.90 -11.16
N ILE A 231 7.75 -2.25 -10.33
CA ILE A 231 8.15 -0.85 -10.47
C ILE A 231 8.98 -0.62 -11.74
N GLU A 232 9.86 -1.56 -12.08
CA GLU A 232 10.72 -1.49 -13.26
C GLU A 232 9.92 -1.59 -14.56
N ALA A 233 8.85 -2.39 -14.61
CA ALA A 233 7.95 -2.40 -15.76
C ALA A 233 7.12 -1.12 -15.84
N LEU A 234 6.63 -0.62 -14.71
CA LEU A 234 5.87 0.62 -14.64
C LEU A 234 6.68 1.84 -15.09
N SER A 235 7.98 1.91 -14.75
CA SER A 235 8.84 3.03 -15.16
C SER A 235 9.01 3.06 -16.68
N VAL A 236 9.18 1.89 -17.30
CA VAL A 236 9.22 1.76 -18.77
C VAL A 236 7.87 2.13 -19.37
N LEU A 237 6.75 1.67 -18.81
CA LEU A 237 5.41 2.02 -19.30
C LEU A 237 5.15 3.53 -19.22
N PHE A 238 5.46 4.16 -18.08
CA PHE A 238 5.28 5.60 -17.88
C PHE A 238 6.16 6.39 -18.86
N ALA A 239 7.38 5.95 -19.13
CA ALA A 239 8.27 6.64 -20.07
C ALA A 239 7.89 6.44 -21.55
N GLN A 240 7.44 5.24 -21.94
CA GLN A 240 7.20 4.89 -23.35
C GLN A 240 5.76 5.18 -23.80
N GLU A 241 4.77 4.97 -22.92
CA GLU A 241 3.33 5.09 -23.23
C GLU A 241 2.70 6.31 -22.54
N TYR A 242 3.51 7.32 -22.17
CA TYR A 242 3.08 8.51 -21.42
C TYR A 242 1.90 9.24 -22.07
N ARG A 243 1.80 9.27 -23.40
CA ARG A 243 0.71 9.94 -24.12
C ARG A 243 -0.66 9.35 -23.81
N THR A 244 -0.71 8.04 -23.55
CA THR A 244 -1.94 7.33 -23.20
C THR A 244 -2.11 7.24 -21.70
N LEU A 245 -1.02 7.05 -20.95
CA LEU A 245 -1.06 6.78 -19.51
C LEU A 245 -1.07 8.03 -18.63
N ALA A 246 -0.59 9.17 -19.11
CA ALA A 246 -0.45 10.38 -18.27
C ALA A 246 -1.74 10.73 -17.51
N PRO A 247 -2.94 10.72 -18.14
CA PRO A 247 -4.17 11.01 -17.42
C PRO A 247 -4.48 10.09 -16.24
N HIS A 248 -3.81 8.94 -16.18
CA HIS A 248 -4.03 7.85 -15.26
C HIS A 248 -2.87 7.62 -14.29
N PHE A 249 -1.76 8.37 -14.35
CA PHE A 249 -0.57 8.05 -13.55
C PHE A 249 -0.85 7.92 -12.05
N PHE A 250 -1.53 8.88 -11.44
CA PHE A 250 -1.88 8.82 -10.01
C PHE A 250 -2.97 7.80 -9.70
N VAL A 251 -3.79 7.42 -10.68
CA VAL A 251 -4.71 6.27 -10.56
C VAL A 251 -3.93 4.97 -10.50
N ILE A 252 -2.94 4.79 -11.39
CA ILE A 252 -2.08 3.60 -11.44
C ILE A 252 -1.22 3.50 -10.17
N LEU A 253 -0.62 4.61 -9.73
CA LEU A 253 0.16 4.65 -8.48
C LEU A 253 -0.70 4.32 -7.24
N SER A 254 -1.99 4.65 -7.26
CA SER A 254 -2.93 4.29 -6.19
C SER A 254 -3.28 2.79 -6.16
N ASN A 255 -2.94 2.04 -7.21
CA ASN A 255 -3.13 0.59 -7.30
C ASN A 255 -1.88 -0.21 -6.89
N LEU A 256 -0.79 0.46 -6.50
CA LEU A 256 0.34 -0.22 -5.88
C LEU A 256 -0.08 -0.81 -4.52
N PRO A 257 0.39 -2.01 -4.12
CA PRO A 257 0.06 -2.59 -2.83
C PRO A 257 0.41 -1.65 -1.67
N GLU A 258 -0.47 -1.51 -0.69
CA GLU A 258 -0.26 -0.66 0.49
C GLU A 258 0.94 -1.12 1.33
N THR A 259 1.31 -2.39 1.23
CA THR A 259 2.48 -2.98 1.91
C THR A 259 3.80 -2.62 1.23
N LEU A 260 3.79 -2.07 0.01
CA LEU A 260 5.00 -1.69 -0.71
C LEU A 260 5.56 -0.38 -0.12
N PRO A 261 6.84 -0.34 0.32
CA PRO A 261 7.45 0.89 0.84
C PRO A 261 7.48 2.01 -0.21
N PRO A 262 7.05 3.25 0.13
CA PRO A 262 7.09 4.38 -0.78
C PRO A 262 8.45 4.72 -1.39
N SER A 263 9.55 4.45 -0.68
CA SER A 263 10.90 4.57 -1.25
C SER A 263 11.08 3.79 -2.54
N ASN A 264 10.47 2.61 -2.66
CA ASN A 264 10.62 1.74 -3.81
C ASN A 264 9.98 2.31 -5.07
N TYR A 265 8.98 3.20 -4.95
CA TYR A 265 8.28 3.79 -6.09
C TYR A 265 8.32 5.32 -6.12
N LYS A 266 9.20 5.93 -5.30
CA LYS A 266 9.44 7.37 -5.27
C LYS A 266 9.78 7.94 -6.65
N ASP A 267 10.67 7.28 -7.38
CA ASP A 267 11.09 7.72 -8.71
C ASP A 267 9.92 7.70 -9.72
N LEU A 268 8.94 6.80 -9.55
CA LEU A 268 7.72 6.80 -10.37
C LEU A 268 6.82 8.00 -10.06
N ILE A 269 6.73 8.41 -8.78
CA ILE A 269 6.00 9.62 -8.39
C ILE A 269 6.66 10.84 -9.05
N GLU A 270 7.99 10.95 -8.97
CA GLU A 270 8.74 12.05 -9.59
C GLU A 270 8.58 12.07 -11.12
N LEU A 271 8.61 10.90 -11.76
CA LEU A 271 8.35 10.75 -13.19
C LEU A 271 6.91 11.19 -13.55
N ALA A 272 5.92 10.80 -12.76
CA ALA A 272 4.53 11.19 -12.99
C ALA A 272 4.32 12.70 -12.87
N ILE A 273 4.89 13.32 -11.83
CA ILE A 273 4.77 14.77 -11.56
C ILE A 273 5.47 15.58 -12.65
N SER A 274 6.70 15.22 -12.99
CA SER A 274 7.48 15.91 -14.03
C SER A 274 6.79 15.84 -15.39
N THR A 275 6.23 14.67 -15.72
CA THR A 275 5.46 14.49 -16.94
C THR A 275 4.20 15.37 -16.89
N LEU A 276 3.33 15.21 -15.90
CA LEU A 276 2.06 15.92 -15.81
C LEU A 276 2.17 17.45 -15.63
N SER A 277 3.32 17.95 -15.18
CA SER A 277 3.61 19.39 -15.12
C SER A 277 3.91 20.01 -16.49
N SER A 278 4.14 19.18 -17.53
CA SER A 278 4.49 19.63 -18.87
C SER A 278 3.24 19.95 -19.71
N ASN A 279 3.08 21.20 -20.16
CA ASN A 279 1.90 21.70 -20.87
C ASN A 279 1.62 21.02 -22.24
N ASP A 280 2.63 20.42 -22.88
CA ASP A 280 2.54 19.93 -24.26
C ASP A 280 1.81 18.57 -24.40
N LEU A 281 1.32 18.00 -23.30
CA LEU A 281 0.81 16.62 -23.26
C LEU A 281 -0.65 16.47 -23.69
N PHE A 282 -1.48 17.48 -23.46
CA PHE A 282 -2.95 17.31 -23.49
C PHE A 282 -3.60 17.64 -24.85
N SER A 283 -2.84 17.46 -25.94
CA SER A 283 -3.36 17.62 -27.30
C SER A 283 -4.21 16.41 -27.72
N ASN A 284 -5.51 16.49 -27.41
CA ASN A 284 -6.64 15.67 -27.88
C ASN A 284 -6.38 14.15 -28.07
N PRO A 285 -6.62 13.32 -27.03
CA PRO A 285 -6.76 11.89 -27.24
C PRO A 285 -8.07 11.60 -27.99
N ASN A 286 -7.99 10.82 -29.07
CA ASN A 286 -9.18 10.22 -29.68
C ASN A 286 -9.90 9.40 -28.60
N ASN A 287 -11.13 9.82 -28.26
CA ASN A 287 -11.98 9.27 -27.21
C ASN A 287 -12.63 7.94 -27.61
N ASP A 288 -11.83 6.95 -28.00
CA ASP A 288 -12.30 5.57 -28.00
C ASP A 288 -11.99 4.98 -26.63
N SER A 289 -12.80 5.35 -25.64
CA SER A 289 -12.67 4.81 -24.28
C SER A 289 -12.85 3.29 -24.33
N ASP A 290 -11.78 2.58 -23.95
CA ASP A 290 -11.71 1.13 -23.90
C ASP A 290 -12.69 0.58 -22.87
N ASP A 291 -13.32 -0.57 -23.17
CA ASP A 291 -14.26 -1.24 -22.27
C ASP A 291 -13.59 -1.59 -20.92
N PHE A 292 -12.28 -1.87 -20.91
CA PHE A 292 -11.54 -2.07 -19.66
C PHE A 292 -11.50 -0.81 -18.80
N GLU A 293 -11.16 0.36 -19.38
CA GLU A 293 -11.08 1.62 -18.65
C GLU A 293 -12.44 1.97 -18.02
N LYS A 294 -13.53 1.82 -18.77
CA LYS A 294 -14.90 2.05 -18.26
C LYS A 294 -15.23 1.12 -17.10
N ASN A 295 -14.95 -0.16 -17.24
CA ASN A 295 -15.22 -1.16 -16.20
C ASN A 295 -14.40 -0.90 -14.94
N PHE A 296 -13.12 -0.55 -15.10
CA PHE A 296 -12.23 -0.18 -13.99
C PHE A 296 -12.83 0.98 -13.18
N TYR A 297 -13.16 2.09 -13.83
CA TYR A 297 -13.71 3.26 -13.13
C TYR A 297 -15.12 3.05 -12.57
N THR A 298 -15.89 2.11 -13.12
CA THR A 298 -17.19 1.75 -12.55
C THR A 298 -17.01 1.02 -11.21
N ASN A 299 -15.97 0.21 -11.08
CA ASN A 299 -15.65 -0.51 -9.83
C ASN A 299 -14.92 0.40 -8.83
N ASP A 300 -14.01 1.25 -9.31
CA ASP A 300 -13.12 2.09 -8.49
C ASP A 300 -13.45 3.59 -8.63
N ILE A 301 -14.72 3.94 -8.40
CA ILE A 301 -15.24 5.30 -8.63
C ILE A 301 -14.49 6.38 -7.83
N HIS A 302 -13.96 6.00 -6.67
CA HIS A 302 -13.23 6.89 -5.77
C HIS A 302 -11.87 7.32 -6.35
N LEU A 303 -11.30 6.59 -7.31
CA LEU A 303 -10.08 6.94 -8.01
C LEU A 303 -10.31 7.89 -9.19
N MET A 304 -11.56 8.11 -9.61
CA MET A 304 -11.89 9.01 -10.73
C MET A 304 -11.39 10.44 -10.50
N LYS A 305 -11.36 10.90 -9.23
CA LYS A 305 -10.86 12.23 -8.87
C LYS A 305 -9.36 12.43 -9.19
N PHE A 306 -8.62 11.35 -9.40
CA PHE A 306 -7.20 11.39 -9.78
C PHE A 306 -6.98 11.21 -11.29
N ARG A 307 -8.03 11.03 -12.08
CA ARG A 307 -7.93 11.10 -13.54
C ARG A 307 -7.82 12.57 -13.96
N THR A 308 -6.78 12.94 -14.70
CA THR A 308 -6.57 14.36 -15.11
C THR A 308 -6.23 14.50 -16.60
N ASN A 309 -6.87 15.45 -17.28
CA ASN A 309 -6.53 15.84 -18.64
C ASN A 309 -5.89 17.24 -18.69
N GLN A 310 -5.38 17.71 -17.56
CA GLN A 310 -4.80 19.03 -17.37
C GLN A 310 -3.53 18.91 -16.54
N THR A 311 -2.72 19.97 -16.56
CA THR A 311 -1.57 20.06 -15.68
C THR A 311 -2.03 20.02 -14.22
N ILE A 312 -1.26 19.31 -13.41
CA ILE A 312 -1.54 19.17 -11.98
C ILE A 312 -1.03 20.40 -11.22
N ASP A 313 -1.71 20.73 -10.13
CA ASP A 313 -1.32 21.78 -9.21
C ASP A 313 -0.99 21.21 -7.83
N GLU A 314 -0.50 22.09 -6.95
CA GLU A 314 -0.15 21.73 -5.57
C GLU A 314 -1.35 21.14 -4.81
N LYS A 315 -2.56 21.67 -5.06
CA LYS A 315 -3.78 21.20 -4.41
C LYS A 315 -4.09 19.75 -4.79
N TYR A 316 -4.00 19.41 -6.08
CA TYR A 316 -4.19 18.06 -6.56
C TYR A 316 -3.20 17.09 -5.90
N LEU A 317 -1.92 17.47 -5.82
CA LEU A 317 -0.89 16.65 -5.18
C LEU A 317 -1.18 16.42 -3.70
N ASN A 318 -1.51 17.47 -2.95
CA ASN A 318 -1.88 17.36 -1.54
C ASN A 318 -3.03 16.35 -1.34
N ILE A 319 -4.09 16.46 -2.13
CA ILE A 319 -5.24 15.54 -2.06
C ILE A 319 -4.83 14.10 -2.33
N TRP A 320 -3.92 13.86 -3.28
CA TRP A 320 -3.46 12.51 -3.60
C TRP A 320 -2.57 11.92 -2.49
N PHE A 321 -1.59 12.69 -2.00
CA PHE A 321 -0.70 12.25 -0.91
C PHE A 321 -1.48 11.94 0.37
N GLU A 322 -2.42 12.81 0.77
CA GLU A 322 -3.29 12.58 1.92
C GLU A 322 -4.12 11.30 1.75
N PHE A 323 -4.84 11.19 0.62
CA PHE A 323 -5.65 10.02 0.32
C PHE A 323 -4.85 8.73 0.32
N ARG A 324 -3.66 8.72 -0.29
CA ARG A 324 -2.86 7.52 -0.40
C ARG A 324 -2.25 7.14 0.95
N ALA A 325 -1.80 8.11 1.75
CA ALA A 325 -1.27 7.86 3.08
C ALA A 325 -2.35 7.29 4.02
N GLU A 326 -3.57 7.83 3.98
CA GLU A 326 -4.71 7.32 4.76
C GLU A 326 -5.14 5.92 4.28
N ASN A 327 -5.19 5.64 2.97
CA ASN A 327 -5.48 4.30 2.47
C ASN A 327 -4.47 3.24 2.93
N ILE A 328 -3.18 3.57 2.88
CA ILE A 328 -2.12 2.67 3.37
C ILE A 328 -2.38 2.34 4.84
N LEU A 329 -2.70 3.36 5.63
CA LEU A 329 -2.99 3.20 7.05
C LEU A 329 -4.22 2.32 7.26
N ASP A 330 -5.35 2.65 6.65
CA ASP A 330 -6.63 1.98 6.89
C ASP A 330 -6.61 0.50 6.50
N LEU A 331 -5.86 0.14 5.45
CA LEU A 331 -5.79 -1.24 4.95
C LEU A 331 -4.71 -2.08 5.64
N THR A 332 -3.62 -1.48 6.13
CA THR A 332 -2.45 -2.25 6.60
C THR A 332 -1.98 -1.92 8.00
N MET A 333 -2.36 -0.76 8.55
CA MET A 333 -1.83 -0.18 9.79
C MET A 333 -0.30 0.06 9.77
N LEU A 334 0.35 0.01 8.60
CA LEU A 334 1.78 0.32 8.44
C LEU A 334 1.99 1.83 8.45
N VAL A 335 2.01 2.43 9.65
CA VAL A 335 2.14 3.88 9.83
C VAL A 335 3.42 4.42 9.19
N ASP A 336 4.50 3.65 9.20
CA ASP A 336 5.78 4.06 8.61
C ASP A 336 5.69 4.28 7.09
N ASN A 337 4.94 3.44 6.37
CA ASN A 337 4.72 3.63 4.93
C ASN A 337 3.90 4.92 4.69
N SER A 338 2.87 5.18 5.49
CA SER A 338 2.11 6.44 5.39
C SER A 338 3.00 7.65 5.66
N LEU A 339 3.85 7.60 6.69
CA LEU A 339 4.79 8.66 7.04
C LEU A 339 5.85 8.88 5.97
N GLU A 340 6.42 7.82 5.41
CA GLU A 340 7.42 7.90 4.34
C GLU A 340 6.82 8.54 3.08
N LEU A 341 5.60 8.15 2.71
CA LEU A 341 4.90 8.75 1.57
C LEU A 341 4.68 10.25 1.77
N LEU A 342 4.25 10.67 2.96
CA LEU A 342 4.08 12.10 3.26
C LEU A 342 5.40 12.85 3.27
N ARG A 343 6.50 12.26 3.78
CA ARG A 343 7.84 12.86 3.69
C ARG A 343 8.27 13.07 2.24
N ILE A 344 7.99 12.13 1.35
CA ILE A 344 8.26 12.33 -0.08
C ILE A 344 7.52 13.58 -0.60
N GLY A 345 6.24 13.75 -0.24
CA GLY A 345 5.48 14.96 -0.61
C GLY A 345 6.07 16.25 -0.02
N ILE A 346 6.46 16.23 1.26
CA ILE A 346 6.99 17.41 1.98
C ILE A 346 8.40 17.76 1.46
N ASP A 347 9.33 16.81 1.49
CA ASP A 347 10.76 17.05 1.26
C ASP A 347 11.09 17.21 -0.23
N ASN A 348 10.49 16.39 -1.11
CA ASN A 348 10.81 16.40 -2.54
C ASN A 348 9.94 17.36 -3.35
N HIS A 349 8.74 17.68 -2.87
CA HIS A 349 7.76 18.48 -3.61
C HIS A 349 7.28 19.74 -2.88
N ASN A 350 7.85 20.06 -1.71
CA ASN A 350 7.55 21.26 -0.91
C ASN A 350 6.06 21.41 -0.53
N LEU A 351 5.38 20.29 -0.27
CA LEU A 351 3.96 20.27 0.08
C LEU A 351 3.75 20.48 1.60
N SER A 352 3.99 21.69 2.11
CA SER A 352 3.92 21.99 3.54
C SER A 352 2.54 21.76 4.19
N SER A 353 1.44 21.74 3.42
CA SER A 353 0.12 21.39 3.97
C SER A 353 0.04 19.96 4.52
N LEU A 354 0.90 19.05 4.04
CA LEU A 354 0.96 17.66 4.51
C LEU A 354 1.56 17.54 5.92
N GLU A 355 2.30 18.54 6.40
CA GLU A 355 2.95 18.53 7.72
C GLU A 355 1.94 18.29 8.86
N ASN A 356 0.72 18.80 8.71
CA ASN A 356 -0.35 18.58 9.69
C ASN A 356 -0.71 17.10 9.81
N LEU A 357 -0.93 16.42 8.68
CA LEU A 357 -1.24 14.99 8.67
C LEU A 357 -0.03 14.16 9.11
N PHE A 358 1.16 14.57 8.70
CA PHE A 358 2.41 13.94 9.12
C PHE A 358 2.55 13.96 10.64
N ALA A 359 2.38 15.10 11.29
CA ALA A 359 2.49 15.22 12.75
C ALA A 359 1.41 14.41 13.50
N GLU A 360 0.19 14.29 12.94
CA GLU A 360 -0.86 13.41 13.47
C GLU A 360 -0.46 11.94 13.44
N LEU A 361 -0.01 11.46 12.27
CA LEU A 361 0.40 10.07 12.08
C LEU A 361 1.67 9.74 12.86
N ASP A 362 2.58 10.70 12.97
CA ASP A 362 3.83 10.50 13.68
C ASP A 362 3.56 10.32 15.18
N LEU A 363 2.68 11.13 15.77
CA LEU A 363 2.20 10.90 17.13
C LEU A 363 1.44 9.57 17.26
N TYR A 364 0.56 9.26 16.30
CA TYR A 364 -0.21 8.02 16.28
C TYR A 364 0.67 6.75 16.19
N SER A 365 1.85 6.82 15.57
CA SER A 365 2.79 5.68 15.50
C SER A 365 3.17 5.14 16.89
N LEU A 366 3.24 5.98 17.92
CA LEU A 366 3.47 5.54 19.30
C LEU A 366 2.33 4.65 19.82
N PHE A 367 1.10 4.92 19.37
CA PHE A 367 -0.07 4.14 19.77
C PHE A 367 -0.17 2.84 19.00
N VAL A 368 0.39 2.75 17.80
CA VAL A 368 0.41 1.49 17.03
C VAL A 368 1.55 0.59 17.47
N TYR A 369 2.76 1.12 17.65
CA TYR A 369 3.96 0.31 17.88
C TYR A 369 4.38 0.21 19.35
N ASP A 370 4.22 1.28 20.12
CA ASP A 370 4.76 1.42 21.48
C ASP A 370 3.68 1.24 22.58
N SER A 371 2.40 1.12 22.24
CA SER A 371 1.29 0.96 23.21
C SER A 371 0.94 -0.48 23.57
N LEU A 372 1.57 -1.49 22.94
CA LEU A 372 1.28 -2.89 23.22
C LEU A 372 1.63 -3.25 24.69
N PRO A 373 0.68 -3.79 25.47
CA PRO A 373 0.91 -4.22 26.84
C PRO A 373 1.86 -5.43 26.86
N THR A 374 2.70 -5.47 27.89
CA THR A 374 3.60 -6.60 28.18
C THR A 374 2.87 -7.83 28.72
N THR A 375 1.55 -7.76 28.93
CA THR A 375 0.73 -8.86 29.46
C THR A 375 -0.46 -9.17 28.55
N THR A 376 -0.73 -10.47 28.42
CA THR A 376 -1.59 -11.25 27.49
C THR A 376 -3.07 -10.85 27.29
N THR A 377 -3.50 -9.64 27.62
CA THR A 377 -4.87 -9.16 27.33
C THR A 377 -4.92 -8.48 25.97
N THR A 378 -5.84 -8.94 25.11
CA THR A 378 -6.17 -8.40 23.78
C THR A 378 -6.13 -6.87 23.77
N THR A 379 -5.12 -6.32 23.10
CA THR A 379 -4.96 -4.87 22.91
C THR A 379 -5.93 -4.42 21.85
N THR A 380 -6.92 -3.62 22.24
CA THR A 380 -7.80 -2.96 21.28
C THR A 380 -7.02 -1.81 20.65
N ILE A 381 -6.48 -2.03 19.44
CA ILE A 381 -5.82 -0.97 18.67
C ILE A 381 -6.85 0.14 18.43
N ILE A 382 -6.53 1.36 18.83
CA ILE A 382 -7.39 2.52 18.59
C ILE A 382 -7.32 2.90 17.12
N MET A 383 -8.46 2.92 16.42
CA MET A 383 -8.51 3.38 15.03
C MET A 383 -8.12 4.87 14.93
N PHE A 384 -7.49 5.26 13.82
CA PHE A 384 -6.95 6.62 13.62
C PHE A 384 -8.04 7.70 13.71
N GLU A 385 -9.22 7.47 13.15
CA GLU A 385 -10.37 8.38 13.27
C GLU A 385 -10.78 8.65 14.72
N LYS A 386 -10.77 7.61 15.56
CA LYS A 386 -11.04 7.76 17.00
C LYS A 386 -9.90 8.49 17.69
N PHE A 387 -8.66 8.20 17.33
CA PHE A 387 -7.48 8.87 17.87
C PHE A 387 -7.49 10.38 17.61
N ARG A 388 -7.91 10.82 16.41
CA ARG A 388 -8.04 12.26 16.06
C ARG A 388 -8.98 13.00 17.00
N GLN A 389 -10.05 12.36 17.45
CA GLN A 389 -11.08 12.95 18.30
C GLN A 389 -10.65 13.09 19.77
N LEU A 390 -9.59 12.42 20.20
CA LEU A 390 -9.14 12.46 21.57
C LEU A 390 -8.50 13.79 21.95
N SER A 391 -8.75 14.25 23.17
CA SER A 391 -8.01 15.34 23.79
C SER A 391 -6.54 14.94 24.03
N ILE A 392 -5.69 15.92 24.31
CA ILE A 392 -4.29 15.65 24.67
C ILE A 392 -4.24 14.81 25.96
N ASP A 393 -5.08 15.11 26.95
CA ASP A 393 -5.18 14.35 28.19
C ASP A 393 -5.59 12.90 27.96
N GLU A 394 -6.55 12.66 27.07
CA GLU A 394 -6.99 11.31 26.72
C GLU A 394 -5.88 10.53 26.00
N LYS A 395 -5.15 11.17 25.06
CA LYS A 395 -4.00 10.57 24.39
C LYS A 395 -2.91 10.19 25.39
N MET A 396 -2.59 11.09 26.34
CA MET A 396 -1.63 10.82 27.41
C MET A 396 -2.08 9.64 28.27
N ASN A 397 -3.31 9.67 28.79
CA ASN A 397 -3.82 8.61 29.65
C ASN A 397 -3.82 7.25 28.94
N LEU A 398 -4.17 7.19 27.64
CA LEU A 398 -4.10 5.95 26.88
C LEU A 398 -2.67 5.41 26.72
N LEU A 399 -1.68 6.28 26.56
CA LEU A 399 -0.30 5.85 26.34
C LEU A 399 0.36 5.31 27.60
N PHE A 400 0.04 5.88 28.77
CA PHE A 400 0.73 5.61 30.04
C PHE A 400 -0.05 4.70 31.01
N ASN A 401 -1.37 4.57 30.88
CA ASN A 401 -2.16 3.76 31.80
C ASN A 401 -1.74 2.27 31.77
N GLY A 402 -1.47 1.68 32.94
CA GLY A 402 -1.09 0.27 33.10
C GLY A 402 0.36 -0.07 32.74
N LYS A 403 1.21 0.91 32.37
CA LYS A 403 2.63 0.68 32.09
C LYS A 403 3.47 0.85 33.36
N ASN A 404 4.15 -0.23 33.75
CA ASN A 404 5.01 -0.25 34.93
C ASN A 404 6.46 -0.47 34.53
N GLY A 405 7.31 0.56 34.62
CA GLY A 405 8.75 0.43 34.42
C GLY A 405 9.47 1.73 34.07
N ILE A 406 10.54 2.06 34.79
CA ILE A 406 11.30 3.32 34.67
C ILE A 406 11.80 3.56 33.25
N ILE A 407 12.46 2.56 32.66
CA ILE A 407 13.07 2.68 31.33
C ILE A 407 12.00 2.86 30.25
N LEU A 408 10.87 2.15 30.39
CA LEU A 408 9.74 2.22 29.48
C LEU A 408 9.07 3.60 29.57
N ILE A 409 8.77 4.08 30.78
CA ILE A 409 8.14 5.39 30.99
C ILE A 409 9.06 6.50 30.48
N ARG A 410 10.35 6.46 30.80
CA ARG A 410 11.31 7.47 30.34
C ARG A 410 11.38 7.52 28.81
N SER A 411 11.59 6.37 28.15
CA SER A 411 11.69 6.33 26.69
C SER A 411 10.40 6.76 26.00
N LEU A 412 9.24 6.35 26.54
CA LEU A 412 7.94 6.75 26.02
C LEU A 412 7.65 8.23 26.25
N PHE A 413 8.05 8.77 27.42
CA PHE A 413 7.90 10.17 27.76
C PHE A 413 8.74 11.06 26.84
N GLU A 414 10.01 10.72 26.62
CA GLU A 414 10.89 11.42 25.68
C GLU A 414 10.27 11.45 24.27
N LYS A 415 9.90 10.28 23.73
CA LYS A 415 9.28 10.17 22.40
C LYS A 415 7.95 10.91 22.31
N PHE A 416 7.08 10.78 23.33
CA PHE A 416 5.76 11.40 23.33
C PHE A 416 5.87 12.92 23.34
N PHE A 417 6.75 13.49 24.18
CA PHE A 417 6.88 14.94 24.29
C PHE A 417 7.50 15.58 23.05
N GLU A 418 8.42 14.88 22.39
CA GLU A 418 8.94 15.31 21.08
C GLU A 418 7.80 15.41 20.06
N LYS A 419 7.00 14.34 19.93
CA LYS A 419 5.95 14.25 18.92
C LYS A 419 4.71 15.10 19.22
N ILE A 420 4.30 15.21 20.48
CA ILE A 420 3.14 16.03 20.88
C ILE A 420 3.44 17.52 20.70
N THR A 421 4.68 17.96 20.92
CA THR A 421 5.09 19.35 20.72
C THR A 421 4.96 19.72 19.25
N ASP A 422 5.42 18.84 18.35
CA ASP A 422 5.30 19.07 16.91
C ASP A 422 3.83 19.02 16.45
N TYR A 423 3.06 18.05 16.96
CA TYR A 423 1.61 17.98 16.77
C TYR A 423 0.90 19.29 17.17
N CYS A 424 1.19 19.83 18.36
CA CYS A 424 0.61 21.09 18.84
C CYS A 424 1.00 22.28 17.96
N ARG A 425 2.26 22.33 17.52
CA ARG A 425 2.78 23.38 16.63
C ARG A 425 2.01 23.40 15.30
N HIS A 426 1.88 22.25 14.65
CA HIS A 426 1.19 22.12 13.37
C HIS A 426 -0.32 22.35 13.48
N LYS A 427 -0.95 21.88 14.55
CA LYS A 427 -2.36 22.14 14.85
C LYS A 427 -2.66 23.56 15.33
N ARG A 428 -1.64 24.41 15.51
CA ARG A 428 -1.76 25.77 16.04
C ARG A 428 -2.51 25.82 17.37
N LEU A 429 -2.26 24.83 18.21
CA LEU A 429 -2.82 24.79 19.56
C LEU A 429 -2.05 25.78 20.43
N ASN A 430 -2.77 26.66 21.11
CA ASN A 430 -2.20 27.67 21.99
C ASN A 430 -1.89 27.07 23.39
N VAL A 431 -1.04 26.04 23.42
CA VAL A 431 -0.64 25.36 24.65
C VAL A 431 0.87 25.41 24.76
N SER A 432 1.38 25.95 25.88
CA SER A 432 2.82 25.99 26.10
C SER A 432 3.35 24.60 26.45
N ARG A 433 4.63 24.34 26.13
CA ARG A 433 5.31 23.10 26.51
C ARG A 433 5.23 22.84 28.03
N LYS A 434 5.42 23.90 28.82
CA LYS A 434 5.29 23.87 30.29
C LYS A 434 3.90 23.45 30.75
N GLU A 435 2.86 23.97 30.11
CA GLU A 435 1.47 23.61 30.43
C GLU A 435 1.15 22.16 30.06
N LEU A 436 1.68 21.64 28.94
CA LEU A 436 1.60 20.22 28.59
C LEU A 436 2.27 19.34 29.65
N LEU A 437 3.48 19.71 30.07
CA LEU A 437 4.21 19.02 31.13
C LEU A 437 3.45 19.07 32.46
N ARG A 438 2.91 20.23 32.83
CA ARG A 438 2.10 20.41 34.04
C ARG A 438 0.89 19.48 34.03
N ASN A 439 0.10 19.48 32.95
CA ASN A 439 -1.08 18.62 32.84
C ASN A 439 -0.71 17.14 32.87
N PHE A 440 0.40 16.76 32.23
CA PHE A 440 0.92 15.41 32.26
C PHE A 440 1.29 14.96 33.69
N PHE A 441 2.08 15.75 34.41
CA PHE A 441 2.49 15.42 35.77
C PHE A 441 1.29 15.34 36.72
N LEU A 442 0.36 16.28 36.62
CA LEU A 442 -0.88 16.27 37.41
C LEU A 442 -1.74 15.03 37.15
N ASN A 443 -1.79 14.56 35.90
CA ASN A 443 -2.50 13.32 35.56
C ASN A 443 -1.77 12.08 36.10
N ILE A 444 -0.44 12.03 36.03
CA ILE A 444 0.34 10.89 36.55
C ILE A 444 0.24 10.79 38.06
N ILE A 445 0.26 11.91 38.80
CA ILE A 445 0.14 11.87 40.27
C ILE A 445 -1.14 11.19 40.71
N ARG A 446 -2.25 11.41 39.99
CA ARG A 446 -3.54 10.76 40.26
C ARG A 446 -3.53 9.26 40.00
N LEU A 447 -2.62 8.78 39.15
CA LEU A 447 -2.48 7.38 38.80
C LEU A 447 -1.46 6.67 39.71
N ASP A 448 -0.25 7.22 39.82
CA ASP A 448 0.88 6.69 40.59
C ASP A 448 1.94 7.79 40.79
N PHE A 449 1.99 8.39 41.99
CA PHE A 449 2.98 9.42 42.30
C PHE A 449 4.43 8.89 42.27
N GLY A 450 4.64 7.59 42.51
CA GLY A 450 5.95 6.96 42.37
C GLY A 450 6.47 6.93 40.92
N GLN A 451 5.59 6.96 39.92
CA GLN A 451 5.99 7.14 38.51
C GLN A 451 6.43 8.56 38.20
N CYS A 452 5.80 9.55 38.82
CA CYS A 452 6.20 10.95 38.74
C CYS A 452 7.63 11.14 39.26
N LEU A 453 7.93 10.60 40.45
CA LEU A 453 9.27 10.64 41.05
C LEU A 453 10.34 10.10 40.10
N LYS A 454 10.08 8.96 39.44
CA LYS A 454 11.05 8.35 38.51
C LYS A 454 11.42 9.26 37.34
N ILE A 455 10.54 10.18 36.95
CA ILE A 455 10.85 11.18 35.93
C ILE A 455 11.75 12.28 36.54
N PHE A 456 11.44 12.78 37.74
CA PHE A 456 12.28 13.74 38.45
C PHE A 456 13.69 13.20 38.77
N GLU A 457 13.81 11.92 39.12
CA GLU A 457 15.11 11.23 39.28
C GLU A 457 15.95 11.24 38.00
N THR A 458 15.33 11.44 36.83
CA THR A 458 16.11 11.63 35.60
C THR A 458 16.80 12.97 35.52
N TYR A 459 16.38 13.98 36.28
CA TYR A 459 16.94 15.33 36.27
C TYR A 459 17.89 15.63 37.43
N THR A 460 18.08 14.68 38.35
CA THR A 460 18.99 14.85 39.49
C THR A 460 20.40 15.21 39.00
N MET A 461 20.96 16.29 39.57
CA MET A 461 22.35 16.70 39.35
C MET A 461 23.36 15.74 39.98
N VAL A 462 22.93 15.02 41.03
CA VAL A 462 23.78 14.09 41.77
C VAL A 462 24.30 13.00 40.82
N ASN A 463 25.63 12.91 40.69
CA ASN A 463 26.36 11.98 39.82
C ASN A 463 26.24 12.22 38.31
N ARG A 464 25.85 13.42 37.87
CA ARG A 464 25.78 13.76 36.43
C ARG A 464 26.54 15.04 36.11
N THR A 465 27.07 15.09 34.89
CA THR A 465 27.66 16.30 34.34
C THR A 465 26.59 17.24 33.80
N THR A 466 26.89 18.53 33.74
CA THR A 466 26.01 19.57 33.15
C THR A 466 25.62 19.23 31.70
N GLU A 467 26.56 18.64 30.93
CA GLU A 467 26.34 18.19 29.56
C GLU A 467 25.31 17.05 29.46
N GLU A 468 25.33 16.11 30.41
CA GLU A 468 24.39 14.97 30.45
C GLU A 468 22.98 15.42 30.80
N ILE A 469 22.84 16.48 31.59
CA ILE A 469 21.55 17.04 31.97
C ILE A 469 20.98 17.89 30.84
N ARG A 470 21.81 18.67 30.15
CA ARG A 470 21.40 19.40 28.94
C ARG A 470 20.94 18.48 27.80
N ARG A 471 21.36 17.21 27.81
CA ARG A 471 20.85 16.20 26.85
C ARG A 471 19.45 15.69 27.20
N LEU A 472 18.94 15.95 28.40
CA LEU A 472 17.57 15.61 28.79
C LEU A 472 16.61 16.64 28.17
N LYS A 473 16.33 16.48 26.88
CA LYS A 473 15.57 17.41 26.03
C LYS A 473 14.12 17.71 26.46
N ILE A 474 13.64 17.22 27.60
CA ILE A 474 12.22 17.31 27.94
C ILE A 474 11.89 18.58 28.73
N ILE A 475 12.73 18.95 29.71
CA ILE A 475 12.61 20.20 30.49
C ILE A 475 13.85 21.05 30.20
N ASP A 476 13.65 22.13 29.45
CA ASP A 476 14.73 23.00 28.97
C ASP A 476 15.18 24.04 30.02
N ASP A 477 14.29 24.40 30.97
CA ASP A 477 14.54 25.41 32.02
C ASP A 477 14.48 24.78 33.43
N PRO A 478 15.57 24.84 34.22
CA PRO A 478 15.58 24.38 35.61
C PRO A 478 14.53 25.07 36.50
N CYS A 479 14.16 26.32 36.21
CA CYS A 479 13.10 26.99 36.95
C CYS A 479 11.75 26.30 36.75
N ASP A 480 11.46 25.87 35.52
CA ASP A 480 10.23 25.13 35.20
C ASP A 480 10.21 23.75 35.87
N LEU A 481 11.37 23.10 36.04
CA LEU A 481 11.48 21.84 36.79
C LEU A 481 11.02 22.01 38.24
N ILE A 482 11.51 23.05 38.93
CA ILE A 482 11.13 23.33 40.31
C ILE A 482 9.63 23.64 40.38
N GLU A 483 9.13 24.57 39.55
CA GLU A 483 7.71 24.93 39.55
C GLU A 483 6.80 23.70 39.33
N LEU A 484 7.14 22.82 38.38
CA LEU A 484 6.40 21.60 38.13
C LEU A 484 6.44 20.65 39.34
N ALA A 485 7.58 20.50 40.01
CA ALA A 485 7.69 19.67 41.21
C ALA A 485 6.84 20.23 42.37
N LEU A 486 6.85 21.55 42.58
CA LEU A 486 6.02 22.20 43.58
C LEU A 486 4.53 22.03 43.26
N ASP A 487 4.13 22.17 42.00
CA ASP A 487 2.76 21.86 41.55
C ASP A 487 2.38 20.40 41.83
N CYS A 488 3.32 19.46 41.67
CA CYS A 488 3.11 18.05 41.99
C CYS A 488 2.83 17.84 43.48
N ILE A 489 3.69 18.41 44.33
CA ILE A 489 3.60 18.29 45.80
C ILE A 489 2.34 18.98 46.33
N ARG A 490 1.90 20.08 45.71
CA ARG A 490 0.64 20.75 46.03
C ARG A 490 -0.61 19.95 45.60
N SER A 491 -0.46 18.88 44.81
CA SER A 491 -1.58 18.20 44.15
C SER A 491 -1.76 16.72 44.51
N TYR A 492 -0.83 16.08 45.25
CA TYR A 492 -1.00 14.69 45.65
C TYR A 492 -2.10 14.54 46.72
N ASP A 493 -2.86 13.45 46.63
CA ASP A 493 -4.03 13.22 47.49
C ASP A 493 -3.80 12.13 48.55
N ASN A 494 -2.80 11.25 48.37
CA ASN A 494 -2.55 10.12 49.26
C ASN A 494 -1.46 10.45 50.29
N VAL A 495 -1.83 10.46 51.58
CA VAL A 495 -0.93 10.76 52.71
C VAL A 495 0.25 9.79 52.80
N ASN A 496 0.10 8.55 52.32
CA ASN A 496 1.19 7.57 52.35
C ASN A 496 2.32 7.88 51.36
N ASP A 497 2.10 8.80 50.42
CA ASP A 497 3.12 9.16 49.43
C ASP A 497 4.01 10.33 49.89
N LEU A 498 4.02 10.65 51.19
CA LEU A 498 4.89 11.67 51.79
C LEU A 498 6.37 11.43 51.48
N ASP A 499 6.84 10.18 51.60
CA ASP A 499 8.22 9.78 51.25
C ASP A 499 8.54 10.09 49.78
N VAL A 500 7.55 9.98 48.90
CA VAL A 500 7.71 10.28 47.47
C VAL A 500 7.86 11.79 47.27
N ALA A 501 7.08 12.60 48.00
CA ALA A 501 7.17 14.06 47.96
C ALA A 501 8.55 14.57 48.39
N PHE A 502 9.12 14.02 49.48
CA PHE A 502 10.48 14.35 49.91
C PHE A 502 11.52 13.99 48.85
N LYS A 503 11.45 12.79 48.27
CA LYS A 503 12.37 12.37 47.21
C LYS A 503 12.26 13.24 45.95
N VAL A 504 11.07 13.76 45.63
CA VAL A 504 10.90 14.73 44.52
C VAL A 504 11.65 16.02 44.84
N MET A 505 11.56 16.53 46.07
CA MET A 505 12.33 17.71 46.50
C MET A 505 13.84 17.48 46.42
N GLU A 506 14.32 16.29 46.83
CA GLU A 506 15.74 15.92 46.74
C GLU A 506 16.28 15.89 45.30
N CYS A 507 15.40 15.83 44.30
CA CYS A 507 15.81 15.85 42.88
C CYS A 507 16.05 17.26 42.33
N LEU A 508 15.68 18.31 43.06
CA LEU A 508 15.68 19.68 42.56
C LEU A 508 17.07 20.33 42.61
N PRO A 509 17.35 21.26 41.67
CA PRO A 509 18.60 22.00 41.67
C PRO A 509 18.64 23.02 42.81
N GLU A 510 19.78 23.08 43.49
CA GLU A 510 20.02 23.97 44.63
C GLU A 510 20.65 25.31 44.20
N ARG A 511 20.60 26.32 45.07
CA ARG A 511 21.14 27.68 44.81
C ARG A 511 22.64 27.68 44.51
N ASP A 512 23.40 26.79 45.13
CA ASP A 512 24.84 26.67 44.90
C ASP A 512 25.16 26.22 43.47
N GLN A 513 24.24 25.54 42.79
CA GLN A 513 24.36 25.07 41.41
C GLN A 513 23.98 26.14 40.36
N ALA A 514 23.53 27.34 40.78
CA ALA A 514 23.12 28.40 39.86
C ALA A 514 24.20 28.75 38.82
N HIS A 515 25.47 28.78 39.23
CA HIS A 515 26.61 29.08 38.35
C HIS A 515 26.85 28.02 37.26
N LEU A 516 26.35 26.80 37.43
CA LEU A 516 26.44 25.72 36.43
C LEU A 516 25.26 25.77 35.44
N LEU A 517 24.13 26.29 35.91
CA LEU A 517 22.85 26.31 35.20
C LEU A 517 22.63 27.61 34.41
N ASN A 518 23.10 28.75 34.93
CA ASN A 518 23.01 30.05 34.26
C ASN A 518 24.12 30.21 33.22
N VAL A 519 23.94 29.62 32.03
CA VAL A 519 24.97 29.54 31.00
C VAL A 519 25.28 30.90 30.36
N ASP A 520 24.27 31.75 30.27
CA ASP A 520 24.32 33.02 29.55
C ASP A 520 24.58 34.23 30.48
N ASP A 521 24.88 33.97 31.76
CA ASP A 521 25.01 35.00 32.82
C ASP A 521 23.81 35.98 32.82
N ASP A 522 22.59 35.43 32.70
CA ASP A 522 21.36 36.21 32.68
C ASP A 522 20.93 36.55 34.11
N ASP A 523 21.00 37.85 34.46
CA ASP A 523 20.61 38.38 35.77
C ASP A 523 19.11 38.18 36.06
N GLU A 524 18.24 38.27 35.05
CA GLU A 524 16.79 38.09 35.21
C GLU A 524 16.46 36.62 35.50
N TRP A 525 17.13 35.71 34.81
CA TRP A 525 17.02 34.28 35.09
C TRP A 525 17.51 33.95 36.50
N LEU A 526 18.63 34.52 36.94
CA LEU A 526 19.17 34.29 38.28
C LEU A 526 18.23 34.79 39.39
N GLU A 527 17.61 35.95 39.20
CA GLU A 527 16.61 36.47 40.13
C GLU A 527 15.38 35.55 40.19
N ARG A 528 14.90 35.08 39.03
CA ARG A 528 13.80 34.09 38.96
C ARG A 528 14.17 32.79 39.66
N PHE A 529 15.37 32.27 39.42
CA PHE A 529 15.85 31.01 40.00
C PHE A 529 15.93 31.09 41.53
N ASN A 530 16.45 32.20 42.07
CA ASN A 530 16.50 32.42 43.52
C ASN A 530 15.11 32.50 44.15
N ARG A 531 14.18 33.26 43.54
CA ARG A 531 12.80 33.37 44.02
C ARG A 531 12.10 32.02 44.07
N ILE A 532 12.26 31.20 43.03
CA ILE A 532 11.65 29.87 42.97
C ILE A 532 12.28 28.91 43.97
N ASN A 533 13.59 29.05 44.26
CA ASN A 533 14.23 28.32 45.35
C ASN A 533 13.70 28.76 46.73
N ASP A 534 13.34 30.03 46.93
CA ASP A 534 12.67 30.48 48.16
C ASP A 534 11.32 29.76 48.35
N GLU A 535 10.54 29.61 47.28
CA GLU A 535 9.30 28.82 47.30
C GLU A 535 9.55 27.32 47.57
N ALA A 536 10.68 26.78 47.09
CA ALA A 536 11.08 25.41 47.34
C ALA A 536 11.46 25.17 48.81
N ASP A 537 12.16 26.12 49.44
CA ASP A 537 12.47 26.06 50.88
C ASP A 537 11.18 26.11 51.73
N GLU A 538 10.24 26.99 51.38
CA GLU A 538 8.93 27.06 52.02
C GLU A 538 8.17 25.74 51.88
N MET A 539 8.23 25.11 50.70
CA MET A 539 7.63 23.80 50.47
C MET A 539 8.29 22.69 51.32
N ALA A 540 9.61 22.71 51.46
CA ALA A 540 10.34 21.76 52.32
C ALA A 540 9.94 21.92 53.79
N PHE A 541 9.71 23.16 54.24
CA PHE A 541 9.16 23.44 55.57
C PHE A 541 7.74 22.87 55.72
N HIS A 542 6.85 23.08 54.75
CA HIS A 542 5.51 22.49 54.77
C HIS A 542 5.53 20.96 54.81
N LEU A 543 6.44 20.31 54.07
CA LEU A 543 6.60 18.86 54.13
C LEU A 543 7.07 18.38 55.50
N SER A 544 8.01 19.10 56.13
CA SER A 544 8.46 18.81 57.50
C SER A 544 7.32 18.94 58.52
N MET A 545 6.44 19.93 58.35
CA MET A 545 5.24 20.07 59.18
C MET A 545 4.24 18.93 58.93
N VAL A 546 4.03 18.53 57.69
CA VAL A 546 3.17 17.39 57.35
C VAL A 546 3.71 16.09 57.96
N GLU A 547 5.02 15.84 57.86
CA GLU A 547 5.69 14.71 58.50
C GLU A 547 5.44 14.69 60.00
N PHE A 548 5.71 15.81 60.68
CA PHE A 548 5.45 15.97 62.11
C PHE A 548 3.99 15.69 62.48
N LEU A 549 3.03 16.18 61.70
CA LEU A 549 1.60 15.95 61.94
C LEU A 549 1.23 14.48 61.74
N CYS A 550 1.78 13.82 60.72
CA CYS A 550 1.57 12.40 60.44
C CYS A 550 2.12 11.51 61.55
N GLU A 551 3.35 11.78 62.03
CA GLU A 551 3.96 11.08 63.17
C GLU A 551 3.13 11.20 64.46
N ASN A 552 2.43 12.33 64.61
CA ASN A 552 1.55 12.62 65.74
C ASN A 552 0.06 12.28 65.46
N ASN A 553 -0.20 11.25 64.66
CA ASN A 553 -1.54 10.70 64.36
C ASN A 553 -2.53 11.71 63.76
N THR A 554 -2.04 12.71 63.05
CA THR A 554 -2.85 13.67 62.28
C THR A 554 -2.47 13.59 60.80
N PRO A 555 -2.89 12.51 60.10
CA PRO A 555 -2.56 12.33 58.69
C PRO A 555 -3.20 13.45 57.87
N ILE A 556 -2.37 14.13 57.08
CA ILE A 556 -2.75 15.25 56.23
C ILE A 556 -1.78 15.32 55.04
N THR A 557 -2.21 15.89 53.91
CA THR A 557 -1.30 16.23 52.80
C THR A 557 -0.90 17.70 52.83
N VAL A 558 0.12 18.08 52.06
CA VAL A 558 0.49 19.51 51.89
C VAL A 558 -0.69 20.31 51.31
N LYS A 559 -1.43 19.72 50.36
CA LYS A 559 -2.64 20.31 49.79
C LYS A 559 -3.67 20.66 50.87
N GLU A 560 -4.00 19.69 51.71
CA GLU A 560 -4.96 19.88 52.80
C GLU A 560 -4.46 20.90 53.84
N LEU A 561 -3.16 20.90 54.15
CA LEU A 561 -2.55 21.88 55.05
C LEU A 561 -2.71 23.31 54.51
N ILE A 562 -2.40 23.52 53.23
CA ILE A 562 -2.55 24.82 52.55
C ILE A 562 -4.03 25.23 52.49
N GLU A 563 -4.94 24.31 52.19
CA GLU A 563 -6.38 24.58 52.19
C GLU A 563 -6.88 25.02 53.57
N ILE A 564 -6.42 24.38 54.66
CA ILE A 564 -6.75 24.76 56.03
C ILE A 564 -6.20 26.15 56.35
N SER A 565 -4.96 26.44 55.97
CA SER A 565 -4.33 27.76 56.17
C SER A 565 -5.12 28.89 55.49
N SER A 566 -5.81 28.58 54.39
CA SER A 566 -6.62 29.54 53.64
C SER A 566 -8.07 29.66 54.13
N THR A 567 -8.48 28.88 55.13
CA THR A 567 -9.85 28.90 55.68
C THR A 567 -10.03 29.91 56.80
N SER A 568 -11.29 30.14 57.23
CA SER A 568 -11.60 31.01 58.37
C SER A 568 -10.89 30.60 59.66
N ASP A 569 -10.52 31.56 60.50
CA ASP A 569 -9.87 31.37 61.82
C ASP A 569 -10.53 30.27 62.68
N VAL A 570 -11.86 30.14 62.62
CA VAL A 570 -12.61 29.10 63.36
C VAL A 570 -12.21 27.68 62.95
N LYS A 571 -11.98 27.45 61.65
CA LYS A 571 -11.56 26.15 61.11
C LYS A 571 -10.09 25.88 61.36
N GLN A 572 -9.26 26.91 61.32
CA GLN A 572 -7.84 26.80 61.71
C GLN A 572 -7.72 26.43 63.20
N LEU A 573 -8.45 27.12 64.08
CA LEU A 573 -8.46 26.84 65.52
C LEU A 573 -8.97 25.42 65.83
N SER A 574 -10.02 24.95 65.14
CA SER A 574 -10.51 23.59 65.35
C SER A 574 -9.52 22.53 64.86
N PHE A 575 -8.75 22.83 63.82
CA PHE A 575 -7.65 21.97 63.38
C PHE A 575 -6.53 21.93 64.42
N VAL A 576 -6.08 23.09 64.92
CA VAL A 576 -5.06 23.17 65.98
C VAL A 576 -5.52 22.41 67.23
N GLU A 577 -6.78 22.54 67.65
CA GLU A 577 -7.35 21.78 68.77
C GLU A 577 -7.28 20.27 68.52
N LYS A 578 -7.56 19.82 67.29
CA LYS A 578 -7.44 18.40 66.89
C LYS A 578 -5.98 17.93 67.00
N VAL A 579 -5.02 18.71 66.51
CA VAL A 579 -3.58 18.40 66.58
C VAL A 579 -3.14 18.25 68.04
N ILE A 580 -3.47 19.23 68.89
CA ILE A 580 -3.14 19.20 70.32
C ILE A 580 -3.76 17.98 71.00
N ASN A 581 -5.03 17.67 70.72
CA ASN A 581 -5.71 16.52 71.30
C ASN A 581 -5.08 15.18 70.87
N ASN A 582 -4.67 15.05 69.61
CA ASN A 582 -4.01 13.86 69.10
C ASN A 582 -2.61 13.68 69.71
N PHE A 583 -1.82 14.76 69.75
CA PHE A 583 -0.50 14.77 70.39
C PHE A 583 -0.60 14.40 71.87
N CYS A 584 -1.51 15.04 72.61
CA CYS A 584 -1.76 14.73 74.02
C CYS A 584 -2.10 13.26 74.24
N LYS A 585 -2.90 12.64 73.38
CA LYS A 585 -3.28 11.22 73.50
C LYS A 585 -2.10 10.26 73.27
N GLN A 586 -1.17 10.64 72.40
CA GLN A 586 -0.01 9.82 72.04
C GLN A 586 1.11 9.91 73.08
N HIS A 587 1.34 11.11 73.64
CA HIS A 587 2.48 11.42 74.50
C HIS A 587 2.13 11.61 75.97
N ILE A 588 1.04 11.00 76.46
CA ILE A 588 0.55 11.10 77.86
C ILE A 588 1.65 10.83 78.92
N ASN A 589 2.67 10.01 78.58
CA ASN A 589 3.66 9.51 79.53
C ASN A 589 5.10 10.06 79.36
N ASN A 590 5.39 10.84 78.31
CA ASN A 590 6.72 11.40 78.04
C ASN A 590 6.64 12.93 78.02
N ILE A 591 7.28 13.58 78.99
CA ILE A 591 7.21 15.03 79.16
C ILE A 591 8.61 15.54 79.46
N THR A 592 9.31 16.08 78.46
CA THR A 592 10.13 17.30 78.64
C THR A 592 10.68 17.87 77.33
N ASP A 593 11.10 17.05 76.37
CA ASP A 593 11.75 17.54 75.13
C ASP A 593 10.80 17.51 73.92
N GLU A 594 10.03 16.43 73.73
CA GLU A 594 9.01 16.30 72.67
C GLU A 594 7.94 17.42 72.76
N TRP A 595 7.60 17.85 73.97
CA TRP A 595 6.65 18.95 74.18
C TRP A 595 7.21 20.32 73.78
N LYS A 596 8.52 20.56 73.95
CA LYS A 596 9.14 21.82 73.54
C LYS A 596 9.16 21.94 72.02
N GLU A 597 9.56 20.86 71.34
CA GLU A 597 9.58 20.78 69.90
C GLU A 597 8.16 20.93 69.32
N PHE A 598 7.16 20.29 69.93
CA PHE A 598 5.76 20.48 69.57
C PHE A 598 5.29 21.93 69.69
N PHE A 599 5.63 22.65 70.76
CA PHE A 599 5.25 24.06 70.90
C PHE A 599 5.99 25.02 69.96
N VAL A 600 7.20 24.66 69.49
CA VAL A 600 7.89 25.42 68.45
C VAL A 600 7.18 25.22 67.11
N ASN A 601 6.98 23.97 66.70
CA ASN A 601 6.35 23.61 65.43
C ASN A 601 4.87 24.01 65.33
N LEU A 602 4.16 24.18 66.46
CA LEU A 602 2.76 24.62 66.47
C LEU A 602 2.61 26.15 66.46
N LYS A 603 3.69 26.88 66.77
CA LYS A 603 3.71 28.35 66.77
C LYS A 603 4.07 28.89 65.38
N ASP A 604 5.02 28.23 64.74
CA ASP A 604 5.41 28.47 63.35
C ASP A 604 4.33 27.92 62.40
#